data_AF-A0A846CHR5-F1
#
_entry.id   AF-A0A846CHR5-F1
#
_cell.length_a   1.000
_cell.length_b   1.000
_cell.length_c   1.000
_cell.angle_alpha   90.00
_cell.angle_beta   90.00
_cell.angle_gamma   90.00
#
_symmetry.space_group_name_H-M   'P 1'
#
loop_
_entity.id
_entity.type
_entity.pdbx_description
1 polymer ?
#
loop_
_entity_poly.entity_id
_entity_poly.type
_entity_poly.pdbx_seq_one_letter_code
_entity_poly.pdbx_strand_id
1 'polypeptide(L)'
;IVGIREDLEIDSFHFPEPLKFQAKLFQVLDGLQSNFDIQKAKLSPYILFNGTVPVSRNRFHKNDELNDFFVFCDTRNGHTTIHSWELIKTTKREKFICETILKNRRKKKYGKKDGNPLSFTNLSELIDNLQVQELNNLVEKKIIRYVAEQGYEFINSKNSSGINGIYRIFLPHSEILPTLTATGTKDCIATVSINGETPEEYKSLFIKEIYRKKKYRYITAKDCAKLQGFPSWFRAHSRENIAKKQFGNAVSIPVVYHLANSLLRLLGFLH
;
A
#
# COMPACT_ATOMS: atom_id res chain seq x y z
N ILE A 1 21.65 -39.10 4.45
CA ILE A 1 20.50 -39.04 5.39
C ILE A 1 20.50 -37.65 5.99
N VAL A 2 19.43 -36.87 5.81
CA VAL A 2 19.19 -35.67 6.61
C VAL A 2 18.47 -36.15 7.86
N GLY A 3 19.06 -35.94 9.03
CA GLY A 3 18.51 -36.35 10.33
C GLY A 3 18.45 -35.16 11.29
N ILE A 4 17.69 -35.31 12.38
CA ILE A 4 17.58 -34.31 13.44
C ILE A 4 18.63 -34.65 14.51
N ARG A 5 19.43 -33.66 14.92
CA ARG A 5 20.46 -33.79 15.96
C ARG A 5 19.83 -33.51 17.32
N GLU A 6 19.58 -34.56 18.10
CA GLU A 6 19.03 -34.47 19.47
C GLU A 6 20.10 -34.24 20.54
N ASP A 7 21.39 -34.38 20.17
CA ASP A 7 22.55 -34.17 21.03
C ASP A 7 22.96 -32.70 21.15
N LEU A 8 22.29 -31.79 20.45
CA LEU A 8 22.51 -30.35 20.55
C LEU A 8 21.64 -29.77 21.66
N GLU A 9 22.22 -28.94 22.52
CA GLU A 9 21.50 -28.23 23.58
C GLU A 9 20.73 -27.03 23.00
N ILE A 10 19.64 -27.30 22.29
CA ILE A 10 18.84 -26.32 21.52
C ILE A 10 18.23 -25.23 22.40
N ASP A 11 17.98 -25.51 23.69
CA ASP A 11 17.40 -24.56 24.64
C ASP A 11 18.27 -23.31 24.88
N SER A 12 19.56 -23.37 24.52
CA SER A 12 20.48 -22.23 24.58
C SER A 12 20.43 -21.32 23.35
N PHE A 13 19.74 -21.73 22.27
CA PHE A 13 19.66 -20.93 21.06
C PHE A 13 18.71 -19.74 21.22
N HIS A 14 19.22 -18.55 20.92
CA HIS A 14 18.43 -17.33 20.88
C HIS A 14 18.48 -16.75 19.46
N PHE A 15 17.31 -16.38 18.94
CA PHE A 15 17.24 -15.67 17.68
C PHE A 15 18.02 -14.35 17.77
N PRO A 16 18.73 -13.95 16.70
CA PRO A 16 19.44 -12.67 16.71
C PRO A 16 18.45 -11.51 16.88
N GLU A 17 18.83 -10.55 17.70
CA GLU A 17 18.06 -9.33 17.89
C GLU A 17 17.93 -8.54 16.57
N PRO A 18 16.77 -7.93 16.28
CA PRO A 18 16.61 -7.09 15.11
C PRO A 18 17.61 -5.93 15.11
N LEU A 19 18.13 -5.59 13.93
CA LEU A 19 18.95 -4.40 13.78
C LEU A 19 18.14 -3.16 14.16
N LYS A 20 18.73 -2.28 14.97
CA LYS A 20 18.12 -0.99 15.38
C LYS A 20 18.12 0.07 14.26
N PHE A 21 18.52 -0.30 13.06
CA PHE A 21 18.63 0.58 11.90
C PHE A 21 17.43 0.39 10.97
N GLN A 22 16.75 1.49 10.63
CA GLN A 22 15.68 1.50 9.64
C GLN A 22 16.18 2.24 8.38
N ALA A 23 16.39 1.47 7.32
CA ALA A 23 16.79 2.01 6.03
C ALA A 23 15.60 2.64 5.32
N LYS A 24 15.79 3.83 4.75
CA LYS A 24 14.84 4.47 3.84
C LYS A 24 15.03 3.93 2.43
N LEU A 25 13.96 3.90 1.63
CA LEU A 25 14.02 3.37 0.25
C LEU A 25 15.11 4.05 -0.60
N PHE A 26 15.33 5.36 -0.47
CA PHE A 26 16.38 6.07 -1.23
C PHE A 26 17.81 5.65 -0.86
N GLN A 27 18.02 5.05 0.31
CA GLN A 27 19.33 4.54 0.73
C GLN A 27 19.62 3.17 0.09
N VAL A 28 18.57 2.46 -0.33
CA VAL A 28 18.66 1.10 -0.88
C VAL A 28 18.53 1.12 -2.41
N LEU A 29 17.62 1.93 -2.94
CA LEU A 29 17.19 1.89 -4.34
C LEU A 29 17.76 3.04 -5.17
N ASP A 30 18.01 2.74 -6.45
CA ASP A 30 18.58 3.71 -7.38
C ASP A 30 17.52 4.67 -7.95
N GLY A 31 17.98 5.88 -8.29
CA GLY A 31 17.18 6.88 -9.01
C GLY A 31 16.11 7.56 -8.15
N LEU A 32 16.26 7.51 -6.83
CA LEU A 32 15.39 8.18 -5.87
C LEU A 32 16.11 9.40 -5.28
N GLN A 33 15.40 10.51 -5.14
CA GLN A 33 15.96 11.71 -4.53
C GLN A 33 16.24 11.49 -3.02
N SER A 34 17.50 11.63 -2.61
CA SER A 34 17.99 11.29 -1.26
C SER A 34 18.06 12.47 -0.27
N ASN A 35 18.02 13.72 -0.76
CA ASN A 35 18.20 14.92 0.07
C ASN A 35 16.86 15.56 0.41
N PHE A 36 16.13 14.94 1.32
CA PHE A 36 14.91 15.50 1.90
C PHE A 36 14.93 15.27 3.41
N ASP A 37 15.25 16.30 4.17
CA ASP A 37 14.95 16.33 5.60
C ASP A 37 13.43 16.48 5.73
N ILE A 38 12.77 15.43 6.21
CA ILE A 38 11.31 15.40 6.35
C ILE A 38 11.00 15.35 7.82
N GLN A 39 10.66 16.53 8.33
CA GLN A 39 9.95 16.63 9.59
C GLN A 39 8.47 16.43 9.29
N LYS A 40 7.95 15.28 9.72
CA LYS A 40 6.53 14.97 9.56
C LYS A 40 5.72 15.75 10.59
N ALA A 41 4.64 16.36 10.12
CA ALA A 41 3.67 16.98 11.00
C ALA A 41 3.12 15.94 11.98
N LYS A 42 3.08 16.32 13.25
CA LYS A 42 2.44 15.53 14.32
C LYS A 42 0.97 15.90 14.36
N LEU A 43 0.13 14.96 13.97
CA LEU A 43 -1.32 15.14 13.86
C LEU A 43 -2.05 14.39 14.95
N SER A 44 -3.17 14.93 15.41
CA SER A 44 -4.00 14.21 16.36
C SER A 44 -4.62 12.99 15.67
N PRO A 45 -4.85 11.89 16.40
CA PRO A 45 -5.55 10.73 15.85
C PRO A 45 -6.98 11.08 15.37
N TYR A 46 -7.58 12.14 15.90
CA TYR A 46 -8.88 12.63 15.43
C TYR A 46 -8.82 13.07 13.97
N ILE A 47 -7.78 13.82 13.58
CA ILE A 47 -7.55 14.29 12.20
C ILE A 47 -7.25 13.12 11.26
N LEU A 48 -6.45 12.14 11.71
CA LEU A 48 -6.03 11.01 10.87
C LEU A 48 -7.14 9.97 10.66
N PHE A 49 -8.00 9.77 11.66
CA PHE A 49 -8.94 8.66 11.69
C PHE A 49 -10.40 9.08 11.81
N ASN A 50 -10.73 10.36 11.56
CA ASN A 50 -12.07 10.93 11.74
C ASN A 50 -12.68 10.58 13.12
N GLY A 51 -11.88 10.72 14.18
CA GLY A 51 -12.31 10.53 15.56
C GLY A 51 -12.41 9.08 16.08
N THR A 52 -12.08 8.05 15.30
CA THR A 52 -12.01 6.67 15.81
C THR A 52 -10.73 5.98 15.37
N VAL A 53 -9.80 5.79 16.31
CA VAL A 53 -8.53 5.08 16.05
C VAL A 53 -8.81 3.59 15.86
N PRO A 54 -8.40 2.97 14.73
CA PRO A 54 -8.61 1.55 14.50
C PRO A 54 -7.88 0.67 15.53
N VAL A 55 -8.58 -0.34 16.06
CA VAL A 55 -8.04 -1.28 17.06
C VAL A 55 -6.95 -2.19 16.47
N SER A 56 -7.13 -2.65 15.23
CA SER A 56 -6.13 -3.44 14.50
C SER A 56 -5.27 -2.54 13.61
N ARG A 57 -3.96 -2.52 13.88
CA ARG A 57 -2.99 -1.71 13.14
C ARG A 57 -1.94 -2.63 12.51
N ASN A 58 -1.65 -2.40 11.25
CA ASN A 58 -0.43 -2.95 10.65
C ASN A 58 0.77 -2.13 11.17
N ARG A 59 1.95 -2.75 11.33
CA ARG A 59 3.22 -2.06 11.71
C ARG A 59 3.57 -0.84 10.85
N PHE A 60 2.89 -0.67 9.74
CA PHE A 60 3.08 0.38 8.74
C PHE A 60 2.44 1.73 9.08
N HIS A 61 1.54 1.80 10.07
CA HIS A 61 0.84 3.04 10.42
C HIS A 61 1.28 3.56 11.79
N LYS A 62 1.66 4.83 11.83
CA LYS A 62 1.85 5.59 13.08
C LYS A 62 0.56 6.33 13.42
N ASN A 63 0.38 6.65 14.70
CA ASN A 63 -0.88 7.22 15.22
C ASN A 63 -0.99 8.73 15.04
N ASP A 64 0.12 9.36 14.72
CA ASP A 64 0.32 10.80 14.79
C ASP A 64 1.07 11.33 13.56
N GLU A 65 1.29 10.50 12.54
CA GLU A 65 2.02 10.87 11.33
C GLU A 65 1.26 10.40 10.09
N LEU A 66 1.40 11.15 9.00
CA LEU A 66 0.94 10.73 7.68
C LEU A 66 1.77 9.52 7.19
N ASN A 67 1.14 8.66 6.38
CA ASN A 67 1.83 7.50 5.80
C ASN A 67 2.81 7.93 4.71
N ASP A 68 3.93 7.22 4.56
CA ASP A 68 4.90 7.46 3.47
C ASP A 68 4.52 6.77 2.16
N PHE A 69 3.23 6.45 2.00
CA PHE A 69 2.69 5.80 0.82
C PHE A 69 1.22 6.16 0.63
N PHE A 70 0.81 6.10 -0.64
CA PHE A 70 -0.57 6.35 -1.04
C PHE A 70 -1.19 5.08 -1.61
N VAL A 71 -2.42 4.78 -1.21
CA VAL A 71 -3.17 3.60 -1.67
C VAL A 71 -4.24 4.04 -2.67
N PHE A 72 -4.30 3.40 -3.82
CA PHE A 72 -5.29 3.66 -4.86
C PHE A 72 -6.44 2.67 -4.71
N CYS A 73 -7.58 3.11 -4.15
CA CYS A 73 -8.67 2.20 -3.80
C CYS A 73 -10.01 2.95 -3.64
N ASP A 74 -11.06 2.51 -4.35
CA ASP A 74 -12.38 3.13 -4.27
C ASP A 74 -13.27 2.56 -3.15
N THR A 75 -12.85 1.48 -2.47
CA THR A 75 -13.71 0.78 -1.48
C THR A 75 -13.24 0.84 -0.04
N ARG A 76 -12.09 1.48 0.21
CA ARG A 76 -11.52 1.73 1.54
C ARG A 76 -11.16 3.20 1.65
N ASN A 77 -11.12 3.72 2.87
CA ASN A 77 -10.69 5.09 3.11
C ASN A 77 -9.52 5.12 4.09
N GLY A 78 -8.77 6.21 4.04
CA GLY A 78 -7.65 6.51 4.93
C GLY A 78 -7.03 7.85 4.51
N HIS A 79 -6.26 8.47 5.40
CA HIS A 79 -5.66 9.80 5.18
C HIS A 79 -4.77 9.89 3.94
N THR A 80 -4.18 8.78 3.49
CA THR A 80 -3.41 8.68 2.23
C THR A 80 -4.06 7.76 1.19
N THR A 81 -5.37 7.54 1.27
CA THR A 81 -6.10 6.85 0.19
C THR A 81 -6.47 7.82 -0.92
N ILE A 82 -6.21 7.43 -2.16
CA ILE A 82 -6.56 8.15 -3.38
C ILE A 82 -7.67 7.39 -4.09
N HIS A 83 -8.79 8.07 -4.30
CA HIS A 83 -9.93 7.52 -5.01
C HIS A 83 -9.93 7.92 -6.48
N SER A 84 -10.59 7.13 -7.33
CA SER A 84 -10.66 7.36 -8.77
C SER A 84 -11.31 8.70 -9.10
N TRP A 85 -12.32 9.10 -8.32
CA TRP A 85 -12.99 10.39 -8.44
C TRP A 85 -12.13 11.59 -8.01
N GLU A 86 -10.99 11.39 -7.35
CA GLU A 86 -10.01 12.44 -7.06
C GLU A 86 -8.99 12.62 -8.20
N LEU A 87 -8.86 11.63 -9.09
CA LEU A 87 -7.90 11.63 -10.19
C LEU A 87 -8.42 12.30 -11.46
N ILE A 88 -9.74 12.44 -11.59
CA ILE A 88 -10.42 13.07 -12.73
C ILE A 88 -11.26 14.27 -12.27
N LYS A 89 -11.78 15.06 -13.23
CA LYS A 89 -12.62 16.21 -12.92
C LYS A 89 -13.98 15.75 -12.38
N THR A 90 -14.21 16.02 -11.10
CA THR A 90 -15.48 15.75 -10.41
C THR A 90 -15.99 16.97 -9.65
N THR A 91 -17.31 17.10 -9.57
CA THR A 91 -17.98 18.14 -8.78
C THR A 91 -17.99 17.76 -7.29
N LYS A 92 -18.25 18.74 -6.41
CA LYS A 92 -18.45 18.46 -4.98
C LYS A 92 -19.60 17.46 -4.75
N ARG A 93 -20.67 17.58 -5.55
CA ARG A 93 -21.84 16.69 -5.50
C ARG A 93 -21.51 15.26 -5.90
N GLU A 94 -20.73 15.07 -6.96
CA GLU A 94 -20.25 13.73 -7.37
C GLU A 94 -19.39 13.09 -6.30
N LYS A 95 -18.45 13.84 -5.70
CA LYS A 95 -17.61 13.34 -4.59
C LYS A 95 -18.47 12.92 -3.40
N PHE A 96 -19.47 13.73 -3.05
CA PHE A 96 -20.41 13.42 -1.97
C PHE A 96 -21.18 12.10 -2.23
N ILE A 97 -21.64 11.86 -3.46
CA ILE A 97 -22.29 10.60 -3.83
C ILE A 97 -21.32 9.42 -3.66
N CYS A 98 -20.09 9.53 -4.17
CA CYS A 98 -19.08 8.49 -4.04
C CYS A 98 -18.75 8.18 -2.57
N GLU A 99 -18.54 9.21 -1.74
CA GLU A 99 -18.30 9.04 -0.31
C GLU A 99 -19.48 8.39 0.41
N THR A 100 -20.71 8.71 0.00
CA THR A 100 -21.92 8.11 0.55
C THR A 100 -22.00 6.62 0.22
N ILE A 101 -21.70 6.23 -1.02
CA ILE A 101 -21.61 4.82 -1.44
C ILE A 101 -20.52 4.10 -0.62
N LEU A 102 -19.33 4.69 -0.53
CA LEU A 102 -18.19 4.14 0.21
C LEU A 102 -18.52 3.85 1.69
N LYS A 103 -19.17 4.79 2.38
CA LYS A 103 -19.55 4.67 3.80
C LYS A 103 -20.65 3.62 4.04
N ASN A 104 -21.54 3.42 3.07
CA ASN A 104 -22.77 2.63 3.28
C ASN A 104 -22.72 1.22 2.70
N ARG A 105 -21.94 0.97 1.64
CA ARG A 105 -21.94 -0.31 0.90
C ARG A 105 -21.70 -1.57 1.75
N ARG A 106 -21.01 -1.46 2.89
CA ARG A 106 -20.68 -2.60 3.77
C ARG A 106 -21.76 -2.89 4.82
N LYS A 107 -22.79 -2.06 4.93
CA LYS A 107 -23.86 -2.26 5.92
C LYS A 107 -24.70 -3.48 5.51
N LYS A 108 -24.94 -4.39 6.46
CA LYS A 108 -25.71 -5.63 6.26
C LYS A 108 -27.13 -5.38 5.72
N LYS A 109 -27.73 -4.22 5.99
CA LYS A 109 -29.06 -3.86 5.47
C LYS A 109 -29.13 -3.82 3.94
N TYR A 110 -28.00 -3.66 3.25
CA TYR A 110 -27.93 -3.61 1.79
C TYR A 110 -27.52 -4.93 1.16
N GLY A 111 -27.33 -5.98 1.95
CA GLY A 111 -27.01 -7.32 1.46
C GLY A 111 -25.96 -8.05 2.30
N LYS A 112 -25.67 -9.28 1.89
CA LYS A 112 -24.80 -10.23 2.62
C LYS A 112 -23.31 -10.07 2.31
N LYS A 113 -22.93 -9.28 1.30
CA LYS A 113 -21.53 -9.13 0.88
C LYS A 113 -20.81 -8.07 1.73
N ASP A 114 -19.50 -8.19 1.90
CA ASP A 114 -18.63 -7.13 2.43
C ASP A 114 -18.38 -6.05 1.37
N GLY A 115 -19.48 -5.38 0.98
CA GLY A 115 -19.51 -4.45 -0.13
C GLY A 115 -20.60 -4.75 -1.16
N ASN A 116 -21.81 -4.32 -0.86
CA ASN A 116 -22.98 -4.50 -1.70
C ASN A 116 -23.10 -3.34 -2.71
N PRO A 117 -23.53 -3.61 -3.96
CA PRO A 117 -24.06 -2.57 -4.82
C PRO A 117 -25.26 -1.89 -4.15
N LEU A 118 -25.46 -0.59 -4.40
CA LEU A 118 -26.55 0.17 -3.82
C LEU A 118 -27.53 0.58 -4.92
N SER A 119 -28.80 0.19 -4.79
CA SER A 119 -29.87 0.61 -5.72
C SER A 119 -30.10 2.13 -5.66
N PHE A 120 -30.75 2.67 -6.69
CA PHE A 120 -31.17 4.08 -6.69
C PHE A 120 -32.02 4.41 -5.46
N THR A 121 -33.01 3.56 -5.14
CA THR A 121 -33.88 3.72 -3.96
C THR A 121 -33.08 3.82 -2.66
N ASN A 122 -32.10 2.92 -2.47
CA ASN A 122 -31.24 2.93 -1.29
C ASN A 122 -30.38 4.20 -1.21
N LEU A 123 -29.95 4.74 -2.36
CA LEU A 123 -29.15 5.96 -2.43
C LEU A 123 -30.00 7.22 -2.25
N SER A 124 -31.22 7.25 -2.76
CA SER A 124 -32.15 8.38 -2.58
C SER A 124 -32.58 8.56 -1.13
N GLU A 125 -32.59 7.50 -0.32
CA GLU A 125 -32.78 7.60 1.14
C GLU A 125 -31.60 8.25 1.88
N LEU A 126 -30.40 8.22 1.27
CA LEU A 126 -29.16 8.73 1.87
C LEU A 126 -28.75 10.09 1.32
N ILE A 127 -29.29 10.48 0.17
CA ILE A 127 -28.86 11.62 -0.62
C ILE A 127 -30.09 12.40 -1.05
N ASP A 128 -30.29 13.56 -0.43
CA ASP A 128 -31.43 14.42 -0.72
C ASP A 128 -31.45 14.83 -2.19
N ASN A 129 -32.65 14.77 -2.79
CA ASN A 129 -32.93 15.15 -4.17
C ASN A 129 -32.05 14.45 -5.22
N LEU A 130 -31.58 13.22 -4.95
CA LEU A 130 -30.75 12.45 -5.88
C LEU A 130 -31.47 12.24 -7.22
N GLN A 131 -30.81 12.62 -8.31
CA GLN A 131 -31.30 12.38 -9.68
C GLN A 131 -30.57 11.19 -10.31
N VAL A 132 -31.30 10.39 -11.10
CA VAL A 132 -30.70 9.26 -11.84
C VAL A 132 -29.56 9.72 -12.74
N GLN A 133 -29.69 10.92 -13.34
CA GLN A 133 -28.64 11.47 -14.20
C GLN A 133 -27.32 11.72 -13.46
N GLU A 134 -27.34 12.03 -12.16
CA GLU A 134 -26.11 12.16 -11.37
C GLU A 134 -25.34 10.84 -11.29
N LEU A 135 -26.05 9.72 -11.18
CA LEU A 135 -25.44 8.39 -11.20
C LEU A 135 -24.99 8.00 -12.61
N ASN A 136 -25.76 8.33 -13.65
CA ASN A 136 -25.36 8.12 -15.04
C ASN A 136 -24.05 8.85 -15.36
N ASN A 137 -23.89 10.10 -14.92
CA ASN A 137 -22.65 10.86 -15.09
C ASN A 137 -21.45 10.15 -14.43
N LEU A 138 -21.63 9.56 -13.24
CA LEU A 138 -20.58 8.78 -12.56
C LEU A 138 -20.27 7.46 -13.30
N VAL A 139 -21.26 6.84 -13.94
CA VAL A 139 -21.09 5.66 -14.81
C VAL A 139 -20.29 6.02 -16.06
N GLU A 140 -20.65 7.10 -16.74
CA GLU A 140 -19.93 7.61 -17.92
C GLU A 140 -18.47 7.95 -17.60
N LYS A 141 -18.22 8.52 -16.42
CA LYS A 141 -16.88 8.79 -15.89
C LYS A 141 -16.10 7.55 -15.48
N LYS A 142 -16.72 6.36 -15.55
CA LYS A 142 -16.12 5.08 -15.15
C LYS A 142 -15.67 5.04 -13.69
N ILE A 143 -16.40 5.73 -12.81
CA ILE A 143 -16.19 5.65 -11.35
C ILE A 143 -17.00 4.48 -10.78
N ILE A 144 -18.28 4.42 -11.16
CA ILE A 144 -19.21 3.34 -10.80
C ILE A 144 -19.72 2.63 -12.05
N ARG A 145 -20.29 1.44 -11.86
CA ARG A 145 -21.02 0.69 -12.87
C ARG A 145 -22.39 0.31 -12.30
N TYR A 146 -23.36 0.19 -13.18
CA TYR A 146 -24.64 -0.40 -12.84
C TYR A 146 -24.56 -1.92 -12.98
N VAL A 147 -25.02 -2.63 -11.96
CA VAL A 147 -25.15 -4.08 -11.92
C VAL A 147 -26.64 -4.39 -11.93
N ALA A 148 -27.10 -5.08 -12.98
CA ALA A 148 -28.50 -5.43 -13.16
C ALA A 148 -29.07 -6.06 -11.89
N GLU A 149 -30.26 -5.60 -11.51
CA GLU A 149 -31.03 -6.07 -10.33
C GLU A 149 -30.36 -5.83 -8.96
N GLN A 150 -29.15 -5.28 -8.90
CA GLN A 150 -28.42 -5.01 -7.65
C GLN A 150 -28.22 -3.51 -7.40
N GLY A 151 -27.94 -2.72 -8.44
CA GLY A 151 -27.69 -1.29 -8.33
C GLY A 151 -26.25 -0.90 -8.67
N TYR A 152 -25.75 0.17 -8.05
CA TYR A 152 -24.49 0.80 -8.42
C TYR A 152 -23.32 0.31 -7.56
N GLU A 153 -22.21 -0.03 -8.21
CA GLU A 153 -20.97 -0.49 -7.58
C GLU A 153 -19.77 0.25 -8.15
N PHE A 154 -18.72 0.49 -7.37
CA PHE A 154 -17.45 0.99 -7.90
C PHE A 154 -16.87 0.07 -8.98
N ILE A 155 -16.31 0.67 -10.02
CA ILE A 155 -15.61 -0.09 -11.06
C ILE A 155 -14.37 -0.76 -10.46
N ASN A 156 -13.60 -0.02 -9.65
CA ASN A 156 -12.42 -0.53 -8.95
C ASN A 156 -12.80 -1.20 -7.61
N SER A 157 -13.75 -2.15 -7.64
CA SER A 157 -14.24 -2.79 -6.42
C SER A 157 -13.25 -3.79 -5.79
N LYS A 158 -12.22 -4.23 -6.52
CA LYS A 158 -11.16 -5.12 -6.02
C LYS A 158 -9.92 -4.33 -5.60
N ASN A 159 -9.70 -4.23 -4.30
CA ASN A 159 -8.61 -3.44 -3.69
C ASN A 159 -7.23 -3.67 -4.32
N SER A 160 -6.80 -4.92 -4.43
CA SER A 160 -5.45 -5.26 -4.92
C SER A 160 -5.24 -5.00 -6.41
N SER A 161 -6.31 -4.75 -7.17
CA SER A 161 -6.21 -4.37 -8.59
C SER A 161 -5.80 -2.92 -8.76
N GLY A 162 -6.00 -2.11 -7.72
CA GLY A 162 -5.68 -0.69 -7.73
C GLY A 162 -6.57 0.13 -8.65
N ILE A 163 -6.11 1.32 -9.01
CA ILE A 163 -6.75 2.22 -9.97
C ILE A 163 -5.75 2.53 -11.07
N ASN A 164 -6.18 2.46 -12.33
CA ASN A 164 -5.32 2.70 -13.51
C ASN A 164 -4.01 1.87 -13.49
N GLY A 165 -4.09 0.63 -13.01
CA GLY A 165 -2.94 -0.27 -12.94
C GLY A 165 -1.94 0.05 -11.82
N ILE A 166 -2.32 0.84 -10.82
CA ILE A 166 -1.48 1.20 -9.67
C ILE A 166 -2.24 0.86 -8.40
N TYR A 167 -1.64 0.07 -7.51
CA TYR A 167 -2.22 -0.21 -6.20
C TYR A 167 -1.67 0.74 -5.13
N ARG A 168 -0.36 0.89 -5.04
CA ARG A 168 0.29 1.80 -4.09
C ARG A 168 1.45 2.53 -4.71
N ILE A 169 1.73 3.73 -4.22
CA ILE A 169 2.97 4.45 -4.50
C ILE A 169 3.66 4.77 -3.18
N PHE A 170 4.86 4.23 -2.98
CA PHE A 170 5.71 4.50 -1.83
C PHE A 170 6.62 5.69 -2.11
N LEU A 171 6.82 6.55 -1.11
CA LEU A 171 7.73 7.70 -1.22
C LEU A 171 9.18 7.30 -0.95
N PRO A 172 10.18 8.01 -1.50
CA PRO A 172 11.60 7.68 -1.33
C PRO A 172 12.05 7.53 0.13
N HIS A 173 11.48 8.33 1.03
CA HIS A 173 11.82 8.35 2.44
C HIS A 173 11.07 7.31 3.27
N SER A 174 10.23 6.47 2.64
CA SER A 174 9.54 5.40 3.34
C SER A 174 10.56 4.41 3.91
N GLU A 175 10.35 4.01 5.16
CA GLU A 175 11.10 2.95 5.86
C GLU A 175 10.46 1.58 5.66
N ILE A 176 9.33 1.53 4.96
CA ILE A 176 8.48 0.37 4.85
C ILE A 176 8.22 0.04 3.39
N LEU A 177 8.28 -1.25 3.09
CA LEU A 177 7.77 -1.81 1.85
C LEU A 177 7.09 -3.14 2.18
N PRO A 178 5.93 -3.44 1.60
CA PRO A 178 5.31 -4.75 1.75
C PRO A 178 6.25 -5.83 1.22
N THR A 179 6.10 -7.05 1.77
CA THR A 179 6.82 -8.22 1.26
C THR A 179 6.59 -8.36 -0.24
N LEU A 180 7.70 -8.49 -0.97
CA LEU A 180 7.67 -8.73 -2.40
C LEU A 180 7.20 -10.17 -2.61
N THR A 181 6.03 -10.36 -3.22
CA THR A 181 5.50 -11.70 -3.51
C THR A 181 5.63 -12.03 -4.99
N ALA A 182 5.72 -13.32 -5.32
CA ALA A 182 5.78 -13.82 -6.69
C ALA A 182 4.60 -13.37 -7.57
N THR A 183 3.40 -13.23 -6.99
CA THR A 183 2.21 -12.76 -7.71
C THR A 183 2.16 -11.24 -7.84
N GLY A 184 2.90 -10.51 -6.99
CA GLY A 184 3.16 -9.08 -7.07
C GLY A 184 1.91 -8.19 -7.01
N THR A 185 1.87 -7.25 -6.09
CA THR A 185 0.94 -6.12 -6.18
C THR A 185 1.48 -5.08 -7.16
N LYS A 186 0.59 -4.29 -7.77
CA LYS A 186 0.96 -3.22 -8.72
C LYS A 186 1.52 -1.99 -8.00
N ASP A 187 2.55 -2.21 -7.20
CA ASP A 187 3.17 -1.19 -6.39
C ASP A 187 4.25 -0.45 -7.19
N CYS A 188 4.31 0.84 -6.95
CA CYS A 188 5.26 1.76 -7.53
C CYS A 188 6.03 2.47 -6.42
N ILE A 189 7.14 3.09 -6.82
CA ILE A 189 7.92 3.98 -5.97
C ILE A 189 7.98 5.34 -6.66
N ALA A 190 7.68 6.41 -5.92
CA ALA A 190 7.86 7.77 -6.39
C ALA A 190 9.35 8.10 -6.49
N THR A 191 9.76 8.88 -7.49
CA THR A 191 11.17 9.25 -7.69
C THR A 191 11.59 10.46 -6.87
N VAL A 192 10.61 11.23 -6.39
CA VAL A 192 10.79 12.41 -5.54
C VAL A 192 9.95 12.29 -4.28
N SER A 193 10.41 12.93 -3.21
CA SER A 193 9.67 13.05 -1.96
C SER A 193 8.75 14.26 -1.98
N ILE A 194 7.72 14.21 -1.14
CA ILE A 194 6.84 15.33 -0.80
C ILE A 194 6.62 15.33 0.71
N ASN A 195 6.28 16.49 1.26
CA ASN A 195 5.85 16.63 2.64
C ASN A 195 4.54 17.43 2.65
N GLY A 196 3.65 17.14 3.59
CA GLY A 196 2.40 17.87 3.76
C GLY A 196 2.01 17.88 5.23
N GLU A 197 1.31 18.93 5.64
CA GLU A 197 0.95 19.10 7.05
C GLU A 197 -0.42 18.48 7.36
N THR A 198 -1.33 18.48 6.38
CA THR A 198 -2.69 17.95 6.51
C THR A 198 -2.98 16.84 5.49
N PRO A 199 -3.90 15.89 5.76
CA PRO A 199 -4.28 14.86 4.79
C PRO A 199 -4.73 15.43 3.43
N GLU A 200 -5.51 16.49 3.42
CA GLU A 200 -6.05 17.12 2.21
C GLU A 200 -4.93 17.75 1.36
N GLU A 201 -4.07 18.55 1.99
CA GLU A 201 -2.91 19.15 1.34
C GLU A 201 -1.98 18.07 0.79
N TYR A 202 -1.67 17.07 1.60
CA TYR A 202 -0.74 16.01 1.25
C TYR A 202 -1.23 15.19 0.05
N LYS A 203 -2.53 14.85 0.00
CA LYS A 203 -3.14 14.21 -1.17
C LYS A 203 -3.12 15.12 -2.40
N SER A 204 -3.45 16.41 -2.25
CA SER A 204 -3.44 17.37 -3.36
C SER A 204 -2.04 17.52 -3.96
N LEU A 205 -1.02 17.66 -3.10
CA LEU A 205 0.38 17.74 -3.47
C LEU A 205 0.85 16.46 -4.16
N PHE A 206 0.51 15.29 -3.62
CA PHE A 206 0.80 14.00 -4.24
C PHE A 206 0.21 13.87 -5.65
N ILE A 207 -1.07 14.18 -5.82
CA ILE A 207 -1.73 14.08 -7.12
C ILE A 207 -1.05 15.04 -8.12
N LYS A 208 -0.74 16.27 -7.70
CA LYS A 208 -0.14 17.31 -8.54
C LYS A 208 1.30 17.00 -8.92
N GLU A 209 2.16 16.72 -7.94
CA GLU A 209 3.61 16.68 -8.11
C GLU A 209 4.13 15.29 -8.47
N ILE A 210 3.45 14.23 -8.02
CA ILE A 210 3.88 12.85 -8.25
C ILE A 210 3.02 12.19 -9.33
N TYR A 211 1.70 12.10 -9.12
CA TYR A 211 0.83 11.31 -9.99
C TYR A 211 0.70 11.90 -11.40
N ARG A 212 0.32 13.18 -11.50
CA ARG A 212 0.09 13.86 -12.79
C ARG A 212 1.38 14.07 -13.58
N LYS A 213 2.46 14.43 -12.89
CA LYS A 213 3.80 14.58 -13.50
C LYS A 213 4.50 13.25 -13.76
N LYS A 214 3.87 12.10 -13.44
CA LYS A 214 4.42 10.76 -13.64
C LYS A 214 5.79 10.54 -13.00
N LYS A 215 6.04 11.16 -11.84
CA LYS A 215 7.29 11.00 -11.06
C LYS A 215 7.26 9.74 -10.20
N TYR A 216 6.99 8.60 -10.82
CA TYR A 216 6.98 7.29 -10.19
C TYR A 216 7.28 6.20 -11.21
N ARG A 217 7.75 5.05 -10.73
CA ARG A 217 8.03 3.87 -11.55
C ARG A 217 7.62 2.59 -10.83
N TYR A 218 7.36 1.54 -11.58
CA TYR A 218 7.14 0.21 -11.00
C TYR A 218 8.43 -0.32 -10.36
N ILE A 219 8.26 -1.17 -9.34
CA ILE A 219 9.34 -1.93 -8.71
C ILE A 219 9.90 -2.93 -9.73
N THR A 220 11.20 -2.86 -9.97
CA THR A 220 11.93 -3.72 -10.92
C THR A 220 12.54 -4.94 -10.23
N ALA A 221 13.00 -5.93 -11.00
CA ALA A 221 13.75 -7.07 -10.48
C ALA A 221 15.02 -6.63 -9.75
N LYS A 222 15.70 -5.58 -10.24
CA LYS A 222 16.87 -5.00 -9.59
C LYS A 222 16.53 -4.41 -8.23
N ASP A 223 15.40 -3.70 -8.12
CA ASP A 223 14.92 -3.21 -6.82
C ASP A 223 14.61 -4.38 -5.89
N CYS A 224 13.93 -5.42 -6.39
CA CYS A 224 13.63 -6.62 -5.59
C CYS A 224 14.90 -7.28 -5.05
N ALA A 225 15.94 -7.42 -5.88
CA ALA A 225 17.23 -7.98 -5.47
C ALA A 225 17.85 -7.16 -4.33
N LYS A 226 17.89 -5.83 -4.49
CA LYS A 226 18.43 -4.91 -3.48
C LYS A 226 17.65 -4.94 -2.17
N LEU A 227 16.31 -4.93 -2.25
CA LEU A 227 15.43 -5.00 -1.08
C LEU A 227 15.58 -6.33 -0.33
N GLN A 228 15.85 -7.42 -1.05
CA GLN A 228 16.15 -8.72 -0.45
C GLN A 228 17.61 -8.86 0.01
N GLY A 229 18.44 -7.83 -0.18
CA GLY A 229 19.84 -7.79 0.23
C GLY A 229 20.78 -8.65 -0.63
N PHE A 230 20.40 -8.97 -1.87
CA PHE A 230 21.29 -9.67 -2.79
C PHE A 230 22.47 -8.78 -3.19
N PRO A 231 23.69 -9.35 -3.29
CA PRO A 231 24.87 -8.61 -3.70
C PRO A 231 24.79 -8.21 -5.18
N SER A 232 25.51 -7.14 -5.55
CA SER A 232 25.49 -6.59 -6.92
C SER A 232 25.99 -7.56 -8.00
N TRP A 233 26.83 -8.52 -7.62
CA TRP A 233 27.35 -9.55 -8.51
C TRP A 233 26.38 -10.73 -8.73
N PHE A 234 25.27 -10.80 -7.98
CA PHE A 234 24.30 -11.89 -8.13
C PHE A 234 23.62 -11.82 -9.50
N ARG A 235 23.68 -12.94 -10.24
CA ARG A 235 23.14 -13.01 -11.60
C ARG A 235 21.64 -13.30 -11.56
N ALA A 236 20.84 -12.26 -11.78
CA ALA A 236 19.41 -12.40 -11.99
C ALA A 236 19.10 -13.05 -13.36
N HIS A 237 17.94 -13.72 -13.47
CA HIS A 237 17.43 -14.16 -14.76
C HIS A 237 17.21 -12.95 -15.69
N SER A 238 17.54 -13.08 -16.98
CA SER A 238 17.43 -11.97 -17.96
C SER A 238 16.01 -11.41 -18.13
N ARG A 239 14.99 -12.27 -18.06
CA ARG A 239 13.58 -11.89 -18.06
C ARG A 239 13.12 -11.32 -16.71
N GLU A 240 12.69 -10.05 -16.72
CA GLU A 240 12.18 -9.27 -15.59
C GLU A 240 11.13 -10.03 -14.74
N ASN A 241 10.09 -10.57 -15.37
CA ASN A 241 9.00 -11.25 -14.65
C ASN A 241 9.49 -12.51 -13.90
N ILE A 242 10.47 -13.22 -14.44
CA ILE A 242 11.05 -14.40 -13.78
C ILE A 242 11.95 -13.99 -12.64
N ALA A 243 12.82 -13.01 -12.86
CA ALA A 243 13.69 -12.50 -11.82
C ALA A 243 12.87 -11.94 -10.64
N LYS A 244 11.81 -11.16 -10.90
CA LYS A 244 10.89 -10.68 -9.85
C LYS A 244 10.25 -11.83 -9.08
N LYS A 245 9.81 -12.88 -9.76
CA LYS A 245 9.25 -14.08 -9.12
C LYS A 245 10.27 -14.81 -8.25
N GLN A 246 11.50 -14.95 -8.73
CA GLN A 246 12.60 -15.58 -7.99
C GLN A 246 12.95 -14.79 -6.72
N PHE A 247 13.15 -13.48 -6.85
CA PHE A 247 13.44 -12.61 -5.70
C PHE A 247 12.26 -12.52 -4.73
N GLY A 248 11.02 -12.53 -5.20
CA GLY A 248 9.83 -12.54 -4.33
C GLY A 248 9.63 -13.85 -3.56
N ASN A 249 10.19 -14.96 -4.03
CA ASN A 249 10.18 -16.24 -3.33
C ASN A 249 11.43 -16.49 -2.49
N ALA A 250 12.45 -15.64 -2.62
CA ALA A 250 13.68 -15.76 -1.85
C ALA A 250 13.48 -15.28 -0.41
N VAL A 251 14.21 -15.91 0.51
CA VAL A 251 14.39 -15.36 1.87
C VAL A 251 15.44 -14.25 1.80
N SER A 252 15.21 -13.17 2.54
CA SER A 252 16.14 -12.03 2.56
C SER A 252 17.53 -12.47 3.03
N ILE A 253 18.57 -12.12 2.25
CA ILE A 253 19.96 -12.52 2.51
C ILE A 253 20.45 -12.10 3.89
N PRO A 254 20.19 -10.88 4.40
CA PRO A 254 20.62 -10.50 5.74
C PRO A 254 20.02 -11.38 6.85
N VAL A 255 18.77 -11.82 6.69
CA VAL A 255 18.10 -12.70 7.65
C VAL A 255 18.81 -14.06 7.69
N VAL A 256 19.08 -14.63 6.52
CA VAL A 256 19.81 -15.90 6.41
C VAL A 256 21.22 -15.78 7.01
N TYR A 257 21.93 -14.70 6.70
CA TYR A 257 23.28 -14.44 7.21
C TYR A 257 23.34 -14.38 8.73
N HIS A 258 22.48 -13.57 9.36
CA HIS A 258 22.48 -13.43 10.82
C HIS A 258 22.02 -14.71 11.51
N LEU A 259 21.01 -15.41 10.98
CA LEU A 259 20.55 -16.68 11.53
C LEU A 259 21.63 -17.76 11.46
N ALA A 260 22.28 -17.89 10.29
CA ALA A 260 23.36 -18.84 10.09
C ALA A 260 24.54 -18.56 11.02
N ASN A 261 24.94 -17.29 11.19
CA ASN A 261 26.01 -16.92 12.12
C ASN A 261 25.67 -17.27 13.57
N SER A 262 24.44 -17.03 14.03
CA SER A 262 24.02 -17.43 15.37
C SER A 262 24.09 -18.95 15.57
N LEU A 263 23.66 -19.73 14.57
CA LEU A 263 23.75 -21.19 14.61
C LEU A 263 25.20 -21.67 14.61
N LEU A 264 26.06 -21.09 13.77
CA LEU A 264 27.47 -21.47 13.71
C LEU A 264 28.23 -21.13 15.00
N ARG A 265 27.88 -20.04 15.70
CA ARG A 265 28.41 -19.73 17.04
C ARG A 265 27.98 -20.77 18.08
N LEU A 266 26.70 -21.15 18.09
CA LEU A 266 26.19 -22.21 18.97
C LEU A 266 26.93 -23.53 18.75
N LEU A 267 27.22 -23.86 17.49
CA LEU A 267 27.94 -25.08 17.12
C LEU A 267 29.46 -24.98 17.31
N GLY A 268 29.99 -23.85 17.80
CA GLY A 268 31.42 -23.65 18.04
C GLY A 268 32.28 -23.46 16.78
N PHE A 269 31.67 -23.24 15.61
CA PHE A 269 32.38 -22.98 14.36
C PHE A 269 32.81 -21.52 14.19
N LEU A 270 32.19 -20.60 14.93
CA LEU A 270 32.52 -19.19 14.95
C LEU A 270 32.73 -18.73 16.40
N HIS A 271 33.82 -18.00 16.63
CA HIS A 271 34.11 -17.34 17.90
C HIS A 271 33.49 -15.95 17.97
#